data_AF-A0A7S3BHY1-F1
#
_entry.id   AF-A0A7S3BHY1-F1
#
_cell.length_a   1.000
_cell.length_b   1.000
_cell.length_c   1.000
_cell.angle_alpha   90.00
_cell.angle_beta   90.00
_cell.angle_gamma   90.00
#
_symmetry.space_group_name_H-M   'P 1'
#
loop_
_entity.id
_entity.type
_entity.pdbx_description
1 polymer ?
#
loop_
_entity_poly.entity_id
_entity_poly.type
_entity_poly.pdbx_seq_one_letter_code
_entity_poly.pdbx_strand_id
1 'polypeptide(L)'
;RPWYMGMGRDYFKAFVHEYVAGISSITPTLAAENLFKPNLQLPPMSANATLLRLRRTSSSVSPGHSVTPAASTIDTASTSSSDTILLDLSFPADVHGTRGAPSSLQALLECSAPPSGSAGTNIRYTLRWFNKTATHAPETIWLSSLPLPLAPQPRSAASPPTGIVSLDKLGSAIDPMDTDLGCDGKHRLTCGVHLHGVGPTGVRISLGATPTTPDASMRLVPIDSALVSVGTADPVPTPLAKPNLSEGVHFALVGNIWNTNYPFWYPFTPGDDSSQFRFELELP
;
A
#
# COMPACT_ATOMS: atom_id res chain seq x y z
N ARG A 1 5.94 0.98 -3.69
CA ARG A 1 6.80 -0.17 -4.07
C ARG A 1 6.04 -1.47 -3.82
N PRO A 2 6.02 -2.42 -4.78
CA PRO A 2 5.49 -3.75 -4.52
C PRO A 2 6.41 -4.54 -3.58
N TRP A 3 5.82 -5.22 -2.60
CA TRP A 3 6.51 -6.04 -1.62
C TRP A 3 5.78 -7.38 -1.44
N TYR A 4 6.51 -8.48 -1.53
CA TYR A 4 6.01 -9.82 -1.28
C TYR A 4 6.35 -10.23 0.15
N MET A 5 5.36 -10.77 0.87
CA MET A 5 5.51 -11.28 2.22
C MET A 5 5.00 -12.73 2.29
N GLY A 6 5.93 -13.69 2.32
CA GLY A 6 5.64 -15.10 2.57
C GLY A 6 5.83 -15.42 4.05
N MET A 7 4.76 -15.88 4.71
CA MET A 7 4.76 -16.16 6.14
C MET A 7 5.16 -17.61 6.43
N GLY A 8 5.80 -17.79 7.58
CA GLY A 8 6.21 -19.09 8.11
C GLY A 8 5.43 -19.45 9.37
N ARG A 9 5.71 -20.63 9.92
CA ARG A 9 5.02 -21.14 11.12
C ARG A 9 5.16 -20.21 12.34
N ASP A 10 6.35 -19.67 12.56
CA ASP A 10 6.64 -18.87 13.76
C ASP A 10 5.90 -17.53 13.76
N TYR A 11 5.61 -16.99 12.57
CA TYR A 11 4.76 -15.81 12.43
C TYR A 11 3.34 -16.08 12.96
N PHE A 12 2.70 -17.18 12.56
CA PHE A 12 1.38 -17.54 13.08
C PHE A 12 1.39 -17.92 14.56
N LYS A 13 2.50 -18.50 15.04
CA LYS A 13 2.67 -18.77 16.47
C LYS A 13 2.70 -17.47 17.29
N ALA A 14 3.40 -16.44 16.80
CA ALA A 14 3.44 -15.12 17.43
C ALA A 14 2.05 -14.47 17.41
N PHE A 15 1.40 -14.44 16.25
CA PHE A 15 0.02 -13.92 16.10
C PHE A 15 -0.96 -14.59 17.08
N VAL A 16 -0.97 -15.93 17.14
CA VAL A 16 -1.86 -16.68 18.05
C VAL A 16 -1.56 -16.34 19.52
N HIS A 17 -0.28 -16.25 19.87
CA HIS A 17 0.12 -15.90 21.23
C HIS A 17 -0.31 -14.48 21.62
N GLU A 18 -0.25 -13.52 20.69
CA GLU A 18 -0.63 -12.13 20.94
C GLU A 18 -2.15 -11.92 20.90
N TYR A 19 -2.83 -12.52 19.92
CA TYR A 19 -4.24 -12.28 19.64
C TYR A 19 -5.18 -13.24 20.39
N VAL A 20 -4.92 -14.54 20.35
CA VAL A 20 -5.86 -15.58 20.86
C VAL A 20 -5.72 -15.76 22.37
N ALA A 21 -4.49 -15.75 22.90
CA ALA A 21 -4.27 -15.91 24.34
C ALA A 21 -4.68 -14.68 25.18
N GLY A 22 -5.16 -13.59 24.56
CA GLY A 22 -5.76 -12.43 25.23
C GLY A 22 -7.29 -12.50 25.39
N ILE A 23 -8.00 -13.09 24.43
CA ILE A 23 -9.48 -13.09 24.38
C ILE A 23 -10.11 -14.40 24.86
N SER A 24 -9.39 -15.52 24.79
CA SER A 24 -9.84 -16.80 25.37
C SER A 24 -8.65 -17.62 25.88
N SER A 25 -8.49 -17.69 27.20
CA SER A 25 -7.62 -18.65 27.89
C SER A 25 -8.06 -20.12 27.72
N ILE A 26 -9.07 -20.37 26.90
CA ILE A 26 -9.60 -21.71 26.58
C ILE A 26 -8.74 -22.28 25.45
N THR A 27 -7.71 -23.04 25.82
CA THR A 27 -6.84 -23.83 24.92
C THR A 27 -6.40 -23.09 23.65
N PRO A 28 -5.36 -22.23 23.74
CA PRO A 28 -4.81 -21.47 22.62
C PRO A 28 -4.43 -22.35 21.42
N THR A 29 -4.09 -23.61 21.66
CA THR A 29 -3.78 -24.59 20.62
C THR A 29 -5.01 -25.00 19.80
N LEU A 30 -6.20 -25.11 20.41
CA LEU A 30 -7.45 -25.51 19.75
C LEU A 30 -8.12 -24.33 19.03
N ALA A 31 -8.17 -23.16 19.68
CA ALA A 31 -8.68 -21.92 19.06
C ALA A 31 -7.80 -21.47 17.87
N ALA A 32 -6.54 -21.91 17.84
CA ALA A 32 -5.61 -21.62 16.77
C ALA A 32 -5.62 -22.64 15.62
N GLU A 33 -6.35 -23.77 15.64
CA GLU A 33 -6.22 -24.76 14.55
C GLU A 33 -6.56 -24.19 13.16
N ASN A 34 -7.40 -23.14 13.10
CA ASN A 34 -7.71 -22.43 11.86
C ASN A 34 -6.60 -21.44 11.42
N LEU A 35 -5.84 -20.89 12.37
CA LEU A 35 -4.86 -19.81 12.17
C LEU A 35 -3.41 -20.32 12.24
N PHE A 36 -3.09 -21.10 13.25
CA PHE A 36 -1.87 -21.89 13.37
C PHE A 36 -1.89 -23.05 12.39
N LYS A 37 -0.88 -23.08 11.52
CA LYS A 37 -0.65 -24.16 10.56
C LYS A 37 0.47 -25.06 11.11
N PRO A 38 0.18 -26.05 11.98
CA PRO A 38 1.21 -26.83 12.68
C PRO A 38 2.15 -27.57 11.72
N ASN A 39 1.62 -27.97 10.56
CA ASN A 39 2.34 -28.70 9.52
C ASN A 39 3.00 -27.79 8.47
N LEU A 40 2.97 -26.46 8.63
CA LEU A 40 3.67 -25.54 7.74
C LEU A 40 5.18 -25.64 7.99
N GLN A 41 5.89 -26.28 7.06
CA GLN A 41 7.35 -26.49 7.12
C GLN A 41 8.13 -25.44 6.30
N LEU A 42 7.48 -24.39 5.80
CA LEU A 42 8.10 -23.40 4.94
C LEU A 42 8.68 -22.22 5.77
N PRO A 43 9.97 -21.86 5.60
CA PRO A 43 10.62 -20.76 6.33
C PRO A 43 10.18 -19.39 5.77
N PRO A 44 9.90 -18.37 6.60
CA PRO A 44 9.41 -17.08 6.12
C PRO A 44 10.31 -16.50 5.03
N MET A 45 9.69 -15.89 4.01
CA MET A 45 10.40 -15.43 2.82
C MET A 45 9.71 -14.20 2.25
N SER A 46 10.40 -13.07 2.30
CA SER A 46 9.86 -11.78 1.87
C SER A 46 10.83 -11.12 0.90
N ALA A 47 10.32 -10.41 -0.09
CA ALA A 47 11.14 -9.76 -1.11
C ALA A 47 10.51 -8.50 -1.66
N ASN A 48 11.33 -7.48 -1.92
CA ASN A 48 10.89 -6.31 -2.68
C ASN A 48 10.97 -6.62 -4.18
N ALA A 49 10.06 -6.01 -4.95
CA ALA A 49 10.21 -6.01 -6.40
C ALA A 49 11.39 -5.11 -6.79
N THR A 50 12.16 -5.55 -7.78
CA THR A 50 13.31 -4.83 -8.34
C THR A 50 12.91 -4.17 -9.66
N LEU A 51 13.30 -2.91 -9.86
CA LEU A 51 13.12 -2.23 -11.15
C LEU A 51 14.09 -2.82 -12.16
N LEU A 52 13.56 -3.34 -13.27
CA LEU A 52 14.35 -3.87 -14.38
C LEU A 52 14.54 -2.83 -15.48
N ARG A 53 13.47 -2.08 -15.79
CA ARG A 53 13.47 -1.13 -16.91
C ARG A 53 12.47 -0.01 -16.66
N LEU A 54 12.85 1.20 -17.07
CA LEU A 54 12.01 2.39 -17.06
C LEU A 54 11.86 2.90 -18.50
N ARG A 55 10.64 3.24 -18.89
CA ARG A 55 10.31 3.87 -20.17
C ARG A 55 9.49 5.12 -19.89
N ARG A 56 9.83 6.24 -20.51
CA ARG A 56 9.07 7.50 -20.40
C ARG A 56 8.61 7.93 -21.78
N THR A 57 7.36 8.33 -21.87
CA THR A 57 6.76 8.93 -23.06
C THR A 57 6.16 10.27 -22.66
N SER A 58 6.56 11.33 -23.35
CA SER A 58 6.02 12.67 -23.17
C SER A 58 5.22 13.01 -24.42
N SER A 59 3.90 13.19 -24.30
CA SER A 59 3.09 13.67 -25.41
C SER A 59 3.00 15.19 -25.34
N SER A 60 3.79 15.90 -26.14
CA SER A 60 3.52 17.31 -26.44
C SER A 60 2.47 17.38 -27.54
N VAL A 61 1.26 17.83 -27.22
CA VAL A 61 0.30 18.22 -28.25
C VAL A 61 0.86 19.48 -28.92
N SER A 62 1.46 19.32 -30.10
CA SER A 62 1.80 20.47 -30.94
C SER A 62 0.49 21.03 -31.49
N PRO A 63 0.20 22.35 -31.35
CA PRO A 63 -0.93 22.93 -32.05
C PRO A 63 -0.68 22.78 -33.55
N GLY A 64 -1.63 22.12 -34.23
CA GLY A 64 -1.59 21.98 -35.68
C GLY A 64 -1.41 23.35 -36.33
N HIS A 65 -0.31 23.54 -37.05
CA HIS A 65 -0.11 24.71 -37.88
C HIS A 65 -1.07 24.64 -39.08
N SER A 66 -2.26 25.21 -38.96
CA SER A 66 -2.95 25.78 -40.12
C SER A 66 -2.45 27.20 -40.30
N VAL A 67 -1.56 27.40 -41.27
CA VAL A 67 -1.08 28.73 -41.64
C VAL A 67 -2.18 29.45 -42.42
N THR A 68 -2.82 30.42 -41.78
CA THR A 68 -3.51 31.53 -42.45
C THR A 68 -3.12 32.83 -41.75
N PRO A 69 -2.62 33.85 -42.49
CA PRO A 69 -2.13 35.08 -41.87
C PRO A 69 -3.25 36.11 -41.77
N ALA A 70 -3.80 36.31 -40.57
CA ALA A 70 -4.46 37.56 -40.20
C ALA A 70 -4.55 37.68 -38.67
N ALA A 71 -4.18 38.87 -38.19
CA ALA A 71 -4.04 39.22 -36.77
C ALA A 71 -5.21 38.77 -35.87
N SER A 72 -4.88 38.15 -34.74
CA SER A 72 -5.46 38.46 -33.42
C SER A 72 -4.95 37.48 -32.36
N THR A 73 -4.55 38.05 -31.23
CA THR A 73 -4.47 37.44 -29.89
C THR A 73 -3.63 36.16 -29.73
N ILE A 74 -2.45 36.30 -29.13
CA ILE A 74 -1.69 35.17 -28.57
C ILE A 74 -2.48 34.64 -27.38
N ASP A 75 -3.36 33.68 -27.62
CA ASP A 75 -3.81 32.77 -26.57
C ASP A 75 -2.61 31.90 -26.18
N THR A 76 -2.10 32.12 -24.96
CA THR A 76 -1.23 31.17 -24.28
C THR A 76 -2.04 29.91 -23.99
N ALA A 77 -2.13 29.03 -25.00
CA ALA A 77 -2.61 27.68 -24.82
C ALA A 77 -1.67 26.96 -23.86
N SER A 78 -2.16 26.73 -22.63
CA SER A 78 -1.54 25.85 -21.65
C SER A 78 -1.50 24.44 -22.22
N THR A 79 -0.38 24.11 -22.84
CA THR A 79 -0.10 22.76 -23.35
C THR A 79 0.02 21.85 -22.13
N SER A 80 -1.04 21.10 -21.84
CA SER A 80 -1.03 20.05 -20.83
C SER A 80 -0.18 18.88 -21.33
N SER A 81 1.12 18.90 -21.01
CA SER A 81 1.98 17.74 -21.23
C SER A 81 1.56 16.62 -20.27
N SER A 82 0.95 15.56 -20.80
CA SER A 82 0.78 14.30 -20.07
C SER A 82 2.08 13.51 -20.21
N ASP A 83 2.68 13.17 -19.07
CA ASP A 83 3.86 12.31 -19.00
C ASP A 83 3.44 10.92 -18.57
N THR A 84 3.84 9.91 -19.33
CA THR A 84 3.62 8.51 -18.99
C THR A 84 4.95 7.85 -18.67
N ILE A 85 5.04 7.18 -17.53
CA ILE A 85 6.20 6.40 -17.11
C ILE A 85 5.77 4.96 -16.91
N LEU A 86 6.47 4.04 -17.56
CA LEU A 86 6.25 2.60 -17.45
C LEU A 86 7.47 1.93 -16.82
N LEU A 87 7.23 1.27 -15.69
CA LEU A 87 8.23 0.57 -14.91
C LEU A 87 7.99 -0.93 -15.06
N ASP A 88 8.95 -1.65 -15.61
CA ASP A 88 8.95 -3.11 -15.58
C ASP A 88 9.74 -3.58 -14.36
N LEU A 89 9.13 -4.43 -13.55
CA LEU A 89 9.69 -4.91 -12.29
C LEU A 89 9.63 -6.45 -12.23
N SER A 90 10.42 -7.04 -11.34
CA SER A 90 10.29 -8.46 -11.01
C SER A 90 10.53 -8.71 -9.53
N PHE A 91 9.91 -9.75 -8.99
CA PHE A 91 10.39 -10.34 -7.74
C PHE A 91 11.59 -11.25 -8.00
N PRO A 92 12.41 -11.51 -6.98
CA PRO A 92 13.41 -12.58 -7.01
C PRO A 92 12.81 -13.93 -7.42
N ALA A 93 13.58 -14.74 -8.16
CA ALA A 93 13.08 -15.99 -8.73
C ALA A 93 12.77 -17.07 -7.66
N ASP A 94 13.44 -17.03 -6.52
CA ASP A 94 13.23 -17.93 -5.39
C ASP A 94 11.85 -17.73 -4.75
N VAL A 95 11.40 -16.49 -4.55
CA VAL A 95 10.07 -16.22 -3.99
C VAL A 95 8.94 -16.61 -4.97
N HIS A 96 9.18 -16.54 -6.27
CA HIS A 96 8.26 -17.09 -7.27
C HIS A 96 8.25 -18.62 -7.22
N GLY A 97 9.40 -19.27 -7.37
CA GLY A 97 9.49 -20.72 -7.49
C GLY A 97 9.14 -21.50 -6.21
N THR A 98 9.38 -20.91 -5.04
CA THR A 98 9.14 -21.60 -3.76
C THR A 98 7.89 -21.13 -3.03
N ARG A 99 7.45 -19.88 -3.26
CA ARG A 99 6.31 -19.29 -2.54
C ARG A 99 5.15 -18.88 -3.44
N GLY A 100 5.35 -18.81 -4.75
CA GLY A 100 4.30 -18.45 -5.70
C GLY A 100 4.08 -16.95 -5.85
N ALA A 101 5.06 -16.11 -5.52
CA ALA A 101 5.01 -14.69 -5.89
C ALA A 101 4.84 -14.54 -7.43
N PRO A 102 4.29 -13.44 -7.95
CA PRO A 102 4.30 -13.18 -9.39
C PRO A 102 5.71 -13.11 -9.96
N SER A 103 5.93 -13.62 -11.17
CA SER A 103 7.28 -13.60 -11.78
C SER A 103 7.66 -12.21 -12.28
N SER A 104 6.67 -11.40 -12.67
CA SER A 104 6.91 -10.06 -13.24
C SER A 104 5.77 -9.11 -12.89
N LEU A 105 6.10 -7.82 -12.85
CA LEU A 105 5.16 -6.75 -12.59
C LEU A 105 5.41 -5.58 -13.53
N GLN A 106 4.37 -4.77 -13.71
CA GLN A 106 4.44 -3.54 -14.45
C GLN A 106 3.71 -2.44 -13.70
N ALA A 107 4.36 -1.30 -13.48
CA ALA A 107 3.72 -0.12 -12.93
C ALA A 107 3.67 0.99 -13.99
N LEU A 108 2.46 1.39 -14.37
CA LEU A 108 2.20 2.52 -15.25
C LEU A 108 1.84 3.74 -14.40
N LEU A 109 2.58 4.83 -14.57
CA LEU A 109 2.34 6.12 -13.96
C LEU A 109 1.91 7.07 -15.07
N GLU A 110 0.74 7.66 -14.93
CA GLU A 110 0.24 8.72 -15.81
C GLU A 110 0.20 10.01 -14.98
N CYS A 111 1.16 10.90 -15.26
CA CYS A 111 1.32 12.16 -14.55
C CYS A 111 0.59 13.26 -15.30
N SER A 112 -0.32 13.93 -14.61
CA SER A 112 -1.01 15.12 -15.11
C SER A 112 -0.76 16.32 -14.22
N ALA A 113 -0.68 17.49 -14.86
CA ALA A 113 -0.73 18.75 -14.15
C ALA A 113 -2.00 18.82 -13.27
N PRO A 114 -1.90 19.45 -12.09
CA PRO A 114 -3.04 19.58 -11.20
C PRO A 114 -4.10 20.50 -11.85
N PRO A 115 -5.39 20.38 -11.46
CA PRO A 115 -6.42 21.31 -11.89
C PRO A 115 -6.02 22.76 -11.61
N SER A 116 -6.35 23.69 -12.53
CA SER A 116 -6.02 25.11 -12.45
C SER A 116 -6.31 25.70 -11.07
N GLY A 117 -5.28 26.19 -10.38
CA GLY A 117 -5.40 26.80 -9.05
C GLY A 117 -4.93 25.91 -7.87
N SER A 118 -4.44 24.69 -8.13
CA SER A 118 -3.80 23.84 -7.12
C SER A 118 -2.32 23.61 -7.44
N ALA A 119 -1.46 23.68 -6.42
CA ALA A 119 -0.07 23.23 -6.51
C ALA A 119 -0.05 21.69 -6.35
N GLY A 120 0.83 21.02 -7.09
CA GLY A 120 1.06 19.58 -6.94
C GLY A 120 1.14 18.81 -8.26
N THR A 121 1.12 17.49 -8.18
CA THR A 121 1.05 16.58 -9.34
C THR A 121 0.05 15.48 -9.05
N ASN A 122 -0.86 15.23 -9.98
CA ASN A 122 -1.74 14.06 -9.91
C ASN A 122 -1.11 12.91 -10.70
N ILE A 123 -1.00 11.74 -10.09
CA ILE A 123 -0.45 10.54 -10.70
C ILE A 123 -1.50 9.44 -10.60
N ARG A 124 -1.96 8.94 -11.75
CA ARG A 124 -2.64 7.66 -11.81
C ARG A 124 -1.60 6.55 -11.86
N TYR A 125 -1.66 5.65 -10.90
CA TYR A 125 -0.74 4.53 -10.74
C TYR A 125 -1.49 3.22 -10.97
N THR A 126 -1.16 2.52 -12.06
CA THR A 126 -1.69 1.19 -12.35
C THR A 126 -0.59 0.16 -12.17
N LEU A 127 -0.72 -0.69 -11.16
CA LEU A 127 0.15 -1.85 -10.94
C LEU A 127 -0.49 -3.09 -11.54
N ARG A 128 0.28 -3.84 -12.33
CA ARG A 128 -0.07 -5.15 -12.84
C ARG A 128 0.97 -6.16 -12.40
N TRP A 129 0.55 -7.39 -12.20
CA TRP A 129 1.47 -8.52 -12.09
C TRP A 129 1.04 -9.65 -13.02
N PHE A 130 1.98 -10.53 -13.31
CA PHE A 130 1.80 -11.63 -14.25
C PHE A 130 2.46 -12.90 -13.74
N ASN A 131 1.94 -14.05 -14.19
CA ASN A 131 2.45 -15.39 -13.91
C ASN A 131 2.62 -15.66 -12.42
N LYS A 132 1.57 -15.39 -11.63
CA LYS A 132 1.52 -15.82 -10.24
C LYS A 132 1.22 -17.32 -10.16
N THR A 133 2.00 -18.05 -9.36
CA THR A 133 1.72 -19.46 -9.08
C THR A 133 0.71 -19.58 -7.94
N ALA A 134 -0.29 -20.45 -8.11
CA ALA A 134 -1.23 -20.78 -7.04
C ALA A 134 -0.48 -21.41 -5.86
N THR A 135 -0.79 -20.96 -4.65
CA THR A 135 -0.09 -21.41 -3.45
C THR A 135 -1.03 -21.46 -2.26
N HIS A 136 -0.92 -22.52 -1.47
CA HIS A 136 -1.52 -22.61 -0.14
C HIS A 136 -0.59 -22.07 0.94
N ALA A 137 0.65 -21.71 0.58
CA ALA A 137 1.55 -21.07 1.51
C ALA A 137 0.99 -19.69 1.90
N PRO A 138 0.94 -19.35 3.19
CA PRO A 138 0.40 -18.07 3.60
C PRO A 138 1.27 -16.91 3.09
N GLU A 139 0.64 -15.95 2.44
CA GLU A 139 1.30 -14.83 1.79
C GLU A 139 0.43 -13.57 1.78
N THR A 140 1.08 -12.43 1.54
CA THR A 140 0.43 -11.17 1.17
C THR A 140 1.34 -10.40 0.22
N ILE A 141 0.75 -9.77 -0.80
CA ILE A 141 1.44 -8.82 -1.68
C ILE A 141 0.96 -7.43 -1.30
N TRP A 142 1.91 -6.55 -1.01
CA TRP A 142 1.67 -5.19 -0.55
C TRP A 142 2.09 -4.18 -1.63
N LEU A 143 1.28 -3.15 -1.85
CA LEU A 143 1.80 -1.88 -2.34
C LEU A 143 2.18 -1.02 -1.14
N SER A 144 3.48 -0.98 -0.84
CA SER A 144 4.04 -0.23 0.27
C SER A 144 4.44 1.17 -0.17
N SER A 145 4.01 2.18 0.57
CA SER A 145 4.50 3.54 0.46
C SER A 145 5.23 3.90 1.75
N LEU A 146 6.48 4.33 1.65
CA LEU A 146 7.10 5.14 2.68
C LEU A 146 6.94 6.57 2.21
N PRO A 147 6.00 7.36 2.76
CA PRO A 147 5.93 8.76 2.41
C PRO A 147 7.29 9.36 2.74
N LEU A 148 7.96 9.97 1.74
CA LEU A 148 9.26 10.65 1.93
C LEU A 148 9.29 11.54 3.18
N PRO A 149 8.18 12.18 3.57
CA PRO A 149 8.16 12.98 4.79
C PRO A 149 8.12 12.23 6.13
N LEU A 150 7.66 10.98 6.13
CA LEU A 150 7.63 10.11 7.31
C LEU A 150 8.94 9.31 7.46
N ALA A 151 9.82 9.36 6.45
CA ALA A 151 11.11 8.70 6.51
C ALA A 151 12.00 9.33 7.60
N PRO A 152 12.81 8.53 8.33
CA PRO A 152 13.76 9.05 9.31
C PRO A 152 14.69 10.11 8.68
N GLN A 153 14.53 11.37 9.08
CA GLN A 153 15.38 12.46 8.61
C GLN A 153 16.76 12.41 9.32
N PRO A 154 17.85 12.82 8.66
CA PRO A 154 19.14 12.98 9.32
C PRO A 154 19.01 13.96 10.51
N ARG A 155 19.72 13.66 11.60
CA ARG A 155 19.65 14.29 12.96
C ARG A 155 19.86 15.82 13.05
N SER A 156 19.87 16.59 11.96
CA SER A 156 20.14 18.03 11.99
C SER A 156 18.90 18.93 12.07
N ALA A 157 17.68 18.39 12.03
CA ALA A 157 16.46 19.19 12.22
C ALA A 157 16.09 19.25 13.70
N ALA A 158 16.05 20.47 14.26
CA ALA A 158 15.81 20.73 15.69
C ALA A 158 14.44 20.25 16.23
N SER A 159 13.53 19.88 15.33
CA SER A 159 12.31 19.11 15.61
C SER A 159 11.99 18.27 14.37
N PRO A 160 11.80 16.93 14.46
CA PRO A 160 11.33 16.16 13.32
C PRO A 160 9.92 16.67 12.95
N PRO A 161 9.60 16.84 11.66
CA PRO A 161 8.23 17.18 11.26
C PRO A 161 7.29 16.06 11.73
N THR A 162 6.26 16.43 12.49
CA THR A 162 5.21 15.49 12.88
C THR A 162 4.33 15.27 11.67
N GLY A 163 4.56 14.17 10.94
CA GLY A 163 3.65 13.77 9.89
C GLY A 163 2.33 13.31 10.50
N ILE A 164 1.22 13.88 10.02
CA ILE A 164 -0.13 13.55 10.43
C ILE A 164 -0.71 12.63 9.35
N VAL A 165 -1.25 11.49 9.74
CA VAL A 165 -1.94 10.57 8.84
C VAL A 165 -3.43 10.60 9.16
N SER A 166 -4.27 10.68 8.13
CA SER A 166 -5.72 10.52 8.27
C SER A 166 -6.24 9.51 7.25
N LEU A 167 -7.12 8.63 7.68
CA LEU A 167 -7.75 7.60 6.85
C LEU A 167 -9.21 7.95 6.60
N ASP A 168 -9.72 7.69 5.40
CA ASP A 168 -11.16 7.66 5.14
C ASP A 168 -11.77 6.39 5.74
N LYS A 169 -12.62 6.56 6.74
CA LYS A 169 -13.40 5.49 7.33
C LYS A 169 -14.88 5.84 7.25
N LEU A 170 -15.59 5.15 6.37
CA LEU A 170 -17.04 5.32 6.17
C LEU A 170 -17.43 6.79 5.87
N GLY A 171 -16.60 7.50 5.10
CA GLY A 171 -16.84 8.90 4.73
C GLY A 171 -16.36 9.93 5.75
N SER A 172 -15.72 9.48 6.84
CA SER A 172 -15.14 10.35 7.87
C SER A 172 -13.63 10.22 7.90
N ALA A 173 -12.91 11.33 8.06
CA ALA A 173 -11.47 11.31 8.29
C ALA A 173 -11.19 10.91 9.75
N ILE A 174 -10.36 9.88 9.95
CA ILE A 174 -9.94 9.42 11.28
C ILE A 174 -8.42 9.40 11.40
N ASP A 175 -7.90 9.69 12.59
CA ASP A 175 -6.49 9.46 12.92
C ASP A 175 -6.30 7.96 13.27
N PRO A 176 -5.43 7.21 12.57
CA PRO A 176 -5.16 5.81 12.93
C PRO A 176 -4.59 5.65 14.35
N MET A 177 -4.00 6.70 14.94
CA MET A 177 -3.47 6.71 16.31
C MET A 177 -4.57 6.84 17.37
N ASP A 178 -5.73 7.39 17.02
CA ASP A 178 -6.89 7.56 17.92
C ASP A 178 -7.70 6.27 18.08
N THR A 179 -7.39 5.24 17.28
CA THR A 179 -8.04 3.93 17.39
C THR A 179 -7.51 3.12 18.59
N ASP A 180 -6.52 3.64 19.33
CA ASP A 180 -6.03 3.02 20.57
C ASP A 180 -7.02 3.21 21.72
N LEU A 181 -7.58 2.10 22.21
CA LEU A 181 -8.50 2.08 23.35
C LEU A 181 -7.76 2.08 24.71
N GLY A 182 -6.52 2.54 24.75
CA GLY A 182 -5.72 2.66 25.97
C GLY A 182 -5.04 1.36 26.39
N CYS A 183 -4.59 0.57 25.42
CA CYS A 183 -3.91 -0.70 25.71
C CYS A 183 -2.50 -0.44 26.24
N ASP A 184 -2.24 -0.81 27.50
CA ASP A 184 -0.93 -0.69 28.16
C ASP A 184 0.10 -1.76 27.71
N GLY A 185 -0.24 -2.51 26.65
CA GLY A 185 0.51 -3.67 26.16
C GLY A 185 0.51 -4.88 27.10
N LYS A 186 -0.11 -4.79 28.29
CA LYS A 186 -0.11 -5.84 29.33
C LYS A 186 -1.51 -6.42 29.56
N HIS A 187 -2.55 -5.60 29.44
CA HIS A 187 -3.96 -5.96 29.58
C HIS A 187 -4.59 -5.99 28.18
N ARG A 188 -4.42 -7.16 27.53
CA ARG A 188 -4.67 -7.51 26.11
C ARG A 188 -6.14 -7.44 25.66
N LEU A 189 -6.84 -6.35 25.93
CA LEU A 189 -8.29 -6.26 25.68
C LEU A 189 -8.70 -5.56 24.38
N THR A 190 -7.79 -4.94 23.61
CA THR A 190 -8.11 -4.37 22.27
C THR A 190 -6.82 -4.20 21.41
N CYS A 191 -6.79 -3.75 20.14
CA CYS A 191 -7.48 -4.08 18.88
C CYS A 191 -6.42 -3.86 17.76
N GLY A 192 -6.55 -4.47 16.58
CA GLY A 192 -5.60 -4.31 15.45
C GLY A 192 -5.63 -2.91 14.82
N VAL A 193 -5.11 -1.91 15.55
CA VAL A 193 -5.21 -0.48 15.24
C VAL A 193 -4.38 -0.03 14.04
N HIS A 194 -3.48 -0.87 13.54
CA HIS A 194 -2.71 -0.59 12.33
C HIS A 194 -3.48 -0.98 11.07
N LEU A 195 -4.44 -1.91 11.14
CA LEU A 195 -5.12 -2.47 9.97
C LEU A 195 -6.51 -1.84 9.76
N HIS A 196 -6.72 -1.20 8.61
CA HIS A 196 -7.94 -0.45 8.32
C HIS A 196 -8.50 -0.79 6.95
N GLY A 197 -9.83 -0.86 6.85
CA GLY A 197 -10.53 -0.69 5.57
C GLY A 197 -10.71 0.80 5.29
N VAL A 198 -10.24 1.27 4.14
CA VAL A 198 -10.22 2.68 3.71
C VAL A 198 -11.26 2.95 2.62
N GLY A 199 -11.93 4.09 2.72
CA GLY A 199 -12.93 4.56 1.77
C GLY A 199 -12.36 5.31 0.55
N PRO A 200 -13.25 5.84 -0.31
CA PRO A 200 -12.89 6.44 -1.60
C PRO A 200 -12.01 7.69 -1.55
N THR A 201 -11.93 8.38 -0.41
CA THR A 201 -11.04 9.55 -0.27
C THR A 201 -9.62 9.16 0.14
N GLY A 202 -9.40 7.90 0.53
CA GLY A 202 -8.09 7.30 0.68
C GLY A 202 -7.37 7.63 1.99
N VAL A 203 -6.05 7.70 1.90
CA VAL A 203 -5.14 8.06 2.98
C VAL A 203 -4.54 9.42 2.66
N ARG A 204 -4.66 10.38 3.58
CA ARG A 204 -3.98 11.68 3.50
C ARG A 204 -2.85 11.71 4.51
N ILE A 205 -1.69 12.18 4.07
CA ILE A 205 -0.50 12.41 4.88
C ILE A 205 -0.17 13.89 4.77
N SER A 206 -0.17 14.59 5.90
CA SER A 206 0.11 16.02 5.99
C SER A 206 1.36 16.26 6.80
N LEU A 207 2.15 17.25 6.39
CA LEU A 207 3.30 17.76 7.14
C LEU A 207 3.05 19.17 7.58
N GLY A 208 3.45 19.50 8.78
CA GLY A 208 3.44 20.87 9.28
C GLY A 208 3.33 20.88 10.79
N ALA A 209 3.49 22.06 11.39
CA ALA A 209 3.35 22.22 12.83
C ALA A 209 1.91 21.94 13.32
N THR A 210 0.91 22.05 12.43
CA THR A 210 -0.51 21.88 12.77
C THR A 210 -1.29 21.14 11.68
N PRO A 211 -2.36 20.40 12.04
CA PRO A 211 -3.26 19.76 11.06
C PRO A 211 -3.99 20.74 10.14
N THR A 212 -4.14 22.00 10.57
CA THR A 212 -4.96 23.02 9.91
C THR A 212 -4.23 23.79 8.81
N THR A 213 -2.90 23.83 8.86
CA THR A 213 -2.06 24.52 7.87
C THR A 213 -0.80 23.69 7.59
N PRO A 214 -0.92 22.59 6.83
CA PRO A 214 0.24 21.78 6.49
C PRO A 214 1.13 22.49 5.45
N ASP A 215 2.44 22.38 5.62
CA ASP A 215 3.48 22.81 4.67
C ASP A 215 3.44 21.98 3.39
N ALA A 216 3.07 20.70 3.50
CA ALA A 216 2.88 19.80 2.36
C ALA A 216 1.85 18.74 2.69
N SER A 217 1.11 18.25 1.68
CA SER A 217 0.22 17.11 1.85
C SER A 217 0.29 16.18 0.65
N MET A 218 0.17 14.89 0.94
CA MET A 218 0.08 13.81 -0.04
C MET A 218 -1.23 13.06 0.19
N ARG A 219 -1.89 12.63 -0.89
CA ARG A 219 -3.05 11.76 -0.82
C ARG A 219 -2.84 10.49 -1.64
N LEU A 220 -3.22 9.34 -1.10
CA LEU A 220 -3.20 8.05 -1.76
C LEU A 220 -4.61 7.47 -1.75
N VAL A 221 -5.20 7.33 -2.93
CA VAL A 221 -6.55 6.80 -3.10
C VAL A 221 -6.44 5.41 -3.73
N PRO A 222 -6.82 4.34 -3.01
CA PRO A 222 -6.96 3.05 -3.64
C PRO A 222 -8.27 2.97 -4.43
N ILE A 223 -8.20 2.47 -5.66
CA ILE A 223 -9.41 2.18 -6.46
C ILE A 223 -9.80 0.71 -6.31
N ASP A 224 -8.80 -0.19 -6.32
CA ASP A 224 -9.03 -1.64 -6.37
C ASP A 224 -8.60 -2.37 -5.07
N SER A 225 -8.21 -1.65 -4.01
CA SER A 225 -7.67 -2.26 -2.76
C SER A 225 -8.09 -1.48 -1.49
N ALA A 226 -9.05 -1.99 -0.73
CA ALA A 226 -9.56 -1.27 0.45
C ALA A 226 -8.75 -1.49 1.74
N LEU A 227 -8.02 -2.61 1.87
CA LEU A 227 -7.31 -2.94 3.10
C LEU A 227 -5.94 -2.25 3.14
N VAL A 228 -5.69 -1.47 4.19
CA VAL A 228 -4.43 -0.77 4.43
C VAL A 228 -3.87 -1.14 5.80
N SER A 229 -2.55 -1.19 5.89
CA SER A 229 -1.78 -1.26 7.12
C SER A 229 -1.01 0.05 7.31
N VAL A 230 -1.15 0.70 8.45
CA VAL A 230 -0.41 1.91 8.82
C VAL A 230 0.74 1.52 9.76
N GLY A 231 1.92 2.03 9.51
CA GLY A 231 3.14 1.62 10.21
C GLY A 231 3.68 0.32 9.62
N THR A 232 3.73 -0.77 10.38
CA THR A 232 4.22 -2.04 9.85
C THR A 232 3.25 -2.59 8.81
N ALA A 233 3.74 -3.13 7.69
CA ALA A 233 2.89 -3.98 6.85
C ALA A 233 2.78 -5.37 7.45
N ASP A 234 1.67 -5.58 8.15
CA ASP A 234 1.33 -6.83 8.79
C ASP A 234 -0.13 -7.17 8.41
N PRO A 235 -0.40 -8.32 7.78
CA PRO A 235 -1.74 -8.64 7.30
C PRO A 235 -2.67 -9.16 8.41
N VAL A 236 -2.16 -9.38 9.64
CA VAL A 236 -2.96 -9.75 10.82
C VAL A 236 -3.18 -8.54 11.75
N PRO A 237 -4.22 -8.52 12.60
CA PRO A 237 -4.51 -7.44 13.54
C PRO A 237 -3.57 -7.45 14.76
N THR A 238 -2.34 -7.93 14.59
CA THR A 238 -1.23 -7.76 15.54
C THR A 238 -0.06 -7.09 14.83
N PRO A 239 0.80 -6.33 15.55
CA PRO A 239 0.80 -6.14 17.00
C PRO A 239 -0.37 -5.29 17.49
N LEU A 240 -0.79 -5.51 18.75
CA LEU A 240 -1.81 -4.69 19.44
C LEU A 240 -1.17 -3.42 20.02
N ALA A 241 -0.50 -2.65 19.16
CA ALA A 241 0.25 -1.45 19.53
C ALA A 241 -0.07 -0.31 18.57
N LYS A 242 0.08 0.93 19.04
CA LYS A 242 -0.05 2.11 18.18
C LYS A 242 0.87 1.99 16.96
N PRO A 243 0.40 2.29 15.74
CA PRO A 243 1.21 2.14 14.56
C PRO A 243 2.37 3.15 14.55
N ASN A 244 3.56 2.70 14.16
CA ASN A 244 4.71 3.56 13.95
C ASN A 244 4.63 4.21 12.56
N LEU A 245 4.16 5.46 12.46
CA LEU A 245 3.97 6.15 11.17
C LEU A 245 5.24 6.21 10.30
N SER A 246 6.44 6.13 10.88
CA SER A 246 7.71 6.12 10.12
C SER A 246 7.91 4.87 9.26
N GLU A 247 7.15 3.80 9.52
CA GLU A 247 7.21 2.56 8.75
C GLU A 247 6.32 2.58 7.50
N GLY A 248 5.45 3.61 7.38
CA GLY A 248 4.73 3.93 6.16
C GLY A 248 3.27 3.51 6.15
N VAL A 249 2.73 3.35 4.94
CA VAL A 249 1.34 2.97 4.66
C VAL A 249 1.36 1.92 3.56
N HIS A 250 0.63 0.82 3.76
CA HIS A 250 0.74 -0.36 2.93
C HIS A 250 -0.62 -0.91 2.54
N PHE A 251 -0.92 -0.96 1.24
CA PHE A 251 -2.17 -1.52 0.75
C PHE A 251 -2.01 -3.01 0.44
N ALA A 252 -2.85 -3.85 1.03
CA ALA A 252 -2.85 -5.29 0.76
C ALA A 252 -3.56 -5.55 -0.58
N LEU A 253 -2.79 -5.96 -1.58
CA LEU A 253 -3.29 -6.21 -2.93
C LEU A 253 -3.93 -7.60 -3.04
N VAL A 254 -3.30 -8.59 -2.43
CA VAL A 254 -3.82 -9.95 -2.28
C VAL A 254 -3.24 -10.55 -1.01
N GLY A 255 -4.02 -11.38 -0.32
CA GLY A 255 -3.53 -12.19 0.78
C GLY A 255 -4.42 -13.42 0.94
N ASN A 256 -3.82 -14.54 1.35
CA ASN A 256 -4.52 -15.81 1.53
C ASN A 256 -4.46 -16.33 2.98
N ILE A 257 -4.30 -15.42 3.94
CA ILE A 257 -4.18 -15.80 5.36
C ILE A 257 -5.52 -15.83 6.09
N TRP A 258 -6.57 -15.26 5.49
CA TRP A 258 -7.89 -15.12 6.08
C TRP A 258 -8.87 -16.14 5.51
N ASN A 259 -9.60 -16.86 6.39
CA ASN A 259 -10.68 -17.73 5.96
C ASN A 259 -11.99 -16.96 5.85
N THR A 260 -12.36 -16.55 4.65
CA THR A 260 -13.61 -15.83 4.39
C THR A 260 -14.40 -16.49 3.26
N ASN A 261 -14.68 -17.80 3.31
CA ASN A 261 -15.61 -18.46 2.36
C ASN A 261 -15.25 -18.37 0.85
N TYR A 262 -13.98 -18.11 0.48
CA TYR A 262 -13.49 -18.12 -0.90
C TYR A 262 -12.26 -19.03 -1.04
N PRO A 263 -11.86 -19.47 -2.26
CA PRO A 263 -10.66 -20.28 -2.44
C PRO A 263 -9.40 -19.55 -1.94
N PHE A 264 -8.49 -20.28 -1.29
CA PHE A 264 -7.33 -19.73 -0.58
C PHE A 264 -6.09 -19.53 -1.44
N TRP A 265 -6.18 -19.75 -2.75
CA TRP A 265 -5.00 -19.77 -3.61
C TRP A 265 -5.34 -19.05 -4.90
N TYR A 266 -4.94 -17.79 -5.00
CA TYR A 266 -4.94 -17.08 -6.27
C TYR A 266 -3.68 -17.46 -7.06
N PRO A 267 -3.76 -17.74 -8.38
CA PRO A 267 -4.93 -17.85 -9.25
C PRO A 267 -5.91 -18.98 -8.90
N PHE A 268 -7.21 -18.74 -9.08
CA PHE A 268 -8.26 -19.75 -8.81
C PHE A 268 -8.50 -20.72 -9.96
N THR A 269 -8.32 -20.23 -11.20
CA THR A 269 -8.52 -20.99 -12.43
C THR A 269 -7.36 -20.75 -13.39
N PRO A 270 -7.12 -21.67 -14.35
CA PRO A 270 -6.12 -21.44 -15.39
C PRO A 270 -6.38 -20.13 -16.14
N GLY A 271 -5.35 -19.29 -16.26
CA GLY A 271 -5.43 -17.98 -16.92
C GLY A 271 -5.76 -16.79 -16.01
N ASP A 272 -6.05 -17.02 -14.72
CA ASP A 272 -6.26 -15.97 -13.71
C ASP A 272 -4.96 -15.63 -12.96
N ASP A 273 -3.79 -15.84 -13.55
CA ASP A 273 -2.47 -15.68 -12.89
C ASP A 273 -1.94 -14.24 -12.94
N SER A 274 -2.78 -13.30 -13.37
CA SER A 274 -2.44 -11.92 -13.64
C SER A 274 -3.52 -10.99 -13.08
N SER A 275 -3.13 -9.94 -12.37
CA SER A 275 -4.08 -8.98 -11.78
C SER A 275 -3.65 -7.53 -12.01
N GLN A 276 -4.58 -6.61 -11.76
CA GLN A 276 -4.36 -5.17 -11.86
C GLN A 276 -4.96 -4.44 -10.65
N PHE A 277 -4.22 -3.44 -10.15
CA PHE A 277 -4.66 -2.54 -9.08
C PHE A 277 -4.34 -1.10 -9.45
N ARG A 278 -5.33 -0.23 -9.31
CA ARG A 278 -5.22 1.20 -9.61
C ARG A 278 -5.25 2.02 -8.33
N PHE A 279 -4.47 3.08 -8.36
CA PHE A 279 -4.35 4.07 -7.30
C PHE A 279 -4.29 5.46 -7.92
N GLU A 280 -4.78 6.46 -7.21
CA GLU A 280 -4.53 7.87 -7.52
C GLU A 280 -3.66 8.46 -6.42
N LEU A 281 -2.62 9.19 -6.82
CA LEU A 281 -1.72 9.87 -5.91
C LEU A 281 -1.79 11.36 -6.20
N GLU A 282 -2.00 12.15 -5.16
CA GLU A 282 -1.81 13.59 -5.20
C GLU A 282 -0.55 13.90 -4.41
N LEU A 283 0.44 14.45 -5.11
CA LEU A 283 1.70 14.88 -4.53
C LEU A 283 1.69 16.41 -4.38
N PRO A 284 2.39 16.95 -3.37
CA PRO A 284 2.53 18.40 -3.17
C PRO A 284 3.29 19.09 -4.31
#